data_AF-G4YDX5-F1
#
_entry.id   AF-G4YDX5-F1
#
_cell.length_a   1.000
_cell.length_b   1.000
_cell.length_c   1.000
_cell.angle_alpha   90.00
_cell.angle_beta   90.00
_cell.angle_gamma   90.00
#
_symmetry.space_group_name_H-M   'P 1'
#
loop_
_entity.id
_entity.type
_entity.pdbx_description
1 polymer ?
#
loop_
_entity_poly.entity_id
_entity_poly.type
_entity_poly.pdbx_seq_one_letter_code
_entity_poly.pdbx_strand_id
1 'polypeptide(L)'
;MRESAKRNAIKPQLDDPCTARGGWTMAGAAAHSEAAQSSSTSIVYHWQSDGRFHRMPQDFAFPQLDALSVWRIWWLGHPAAGYPPFRALQPSDFTKTNRKMFSEWTVLVRHIVAGVEASTGARMQRPTSQRVADDLYQLGIAHVPMKPPTHAAKQRPERAVTTLRRIR
;
A
#
# COMPACT_ATOMS: atom_id res chain seq x y z
N MET A 1 -66.99 -39.19 -37.84
CA MET A 1 -68.19 -40.02 -37.55
C MET A 1 -67.82 -40.95 -36.41
N ARG A 2 -68.54 -40.83 -35.27
CA ARG A 2 -68.66 -41.82 -34.18
C ARG A 2 -67.37 -42.17 -33.41
N GLU A 3 -67.35 -42.43 -32.12
CA GLU A 3 -68.29 -42.37 -31.00
C GLU A 3 -67.42 -42.66 -29.76
N SER A 4 -67.85 -42.17 -28.59
CA SER A 4 -67.93 -42.89 -27.30
C SER A 4 -66.76 -43.77 -26.81
N ALA A 5 -66.40 -43.86 -25.53
CA ALA A 5 -66.82 -43.26 -24.28
C ALA A 5 -66.11 -44.04 -23.16
N LYS A 6 -65.68 -43.32 -22.11
CA LYS A 6 -65.79 -43.67 -20.68
C LYS A 6 -65.11 -44.94 -20.13
N ARG A 7 -64.27 -44.74 -19.10
CA ARG A 7 -64.54 -45.06 -17.67
C ARG A 7 -63.30 -44.73 -16.82
N ASN A 8 -63.42 -43.72 -15.94
CA ASN A 8 -63.58 -43.81 -14.47
C ASN A 8 -62.28 -44.20 -13.75
N ALA A 9 -61.59 -43.22 -13.16
CA ALA A 9 -61.67 -42.84 -11.73
C ALA A 9 -60.94 -43.88 -10.86
N ILE A 10 -59.85 -43.52 -10.16
CA ILE A 10 -59.90 -42.94 -8.81
C ILE A 10 -58.59 -42.15 -8.54
N LYS A 11 -58.74 -40.89 -8.10
CA LYS A 11 -57.81 -40.13 -7.24
C LYS A 11 -58.60 -39.86 -5.95
N PRO A 12 -57.98 -39.79 -4.76
CA PRO A 12 -57.34 -38.54 -4.30
C PRO A 12 -55.97 -38.80 -3.63
N GLN A 13 -54.95 -38.01 -3.93
CA GLN A 13 -54.65 -36.69 -3.33
C GLN A 13 -53.93 -36.83 -1.99
N LEU A 14 -52.63 -36.51 -2.01
CA LEU A 14 -51.99 -35.79 -0.93
C LEU A 14 -50.89 -34.91 -1.55
N ASP A 15 -51.26 -33.64 -1.69
CA ASP A 15 -50.48 -32.42 -1.48
C ASP A 15 -49.17 -32.20 -2.28
N ASP A 16 -49.33 -31.50 -3.43
CA ASP A 16 -48.87 -30.12 -3.73
C ASP A 16 -47.61 -29.54 -3.03
N PRO A 17 -46.94 -28.52 -3.61
CA PRO A 17 -46.71 -28.25 -5.03
C PRO A 17 -45.29 -27.65 -5.34
N CYS A 18 -45.12 -27.31 -6.61
CA CYS A 18 -44.31 -26.20 -7.12
C CYS A 18 -42.80 -26.43 -7.34
N THR A 19 -42.54 -26.91 -8.55
CA THR A 19 -41.54 -26.31 -9.45
C THR A 19 -41.64 -24.78 -9.48
N ALA A 20 -40.54 -24.11 -9.16
CA ALA A 20 -40.22 -22.76 -9.64
C ALA A 20 -38.72 -22.78 -9.98
N ARG A 21 -38.36 -22.81 -11.26
CA ARG A 21 -38.07 -21.60 -12.06
C ARG A 21 -36.92 -20.83 -11.42
N GLY A 22 -35.70 -21.19 -11.82
CA GLY A 22 -34.46 -20.53 -11.43
C GLY A 22 -34.47 -19.06 -11.83
N GLY A 23 -34.88 -18.21 -10.89
CA GLY A 23 -34.65 -16.77 -10.87
C GLY A 23 -33.32 -16.46 -10.20
N TRP A 24 -32.72 -15.35 -10.62
CA TRP A 24 -31.40 -14.90 -10.22
C TRP A 24 -31.29 -14.65 -8.71
N THR A 25 -30.14 -14.97 -8.14
CA THR A 25 -29.73 -14.37 -6.85
C THR A 25 -28.24 -14.04 -6.92
N MET A 26 -27.97 -12.75 -6.99
CA MET A 26 -26.70 -12.14 -6.61
C MET A 26 -26.62 -12.15 -5.09
N ALA A 27 -25.63 -12.81 -4.50
CA ALA A 27 -25.04 -12.42 -3.22
C ALA A 27 -23.84 -13.31 -2.85
N GLY A 28 -22.75 -12.67 -2.45
CA GLY A 28 -21.93 -13.16 -1.35
C GLY A 28 -20.77 -14.07 -1.73
N ALA A 29 -19.60 -13.47 -1.92
CA ALA A 29 -18.54 -13.52 -0.91
C ALA A 29 -17.31 -12.85 -1.49
N ALA A 30 -17.04 -11.65 -1.01
CA ALA A 30 -15.74 -11.01 -1.15
C ALA A 30 -14.71 -11.92 -0.47
N ALA A 31 -13.97 -12.69 -1.28
CA ALA A 31 -12.73 -13.31 -0.85
C ALA A 31 -11.69 -12.19 -0.69
N HIS A 32 -11.79 -11.44 0.41
CA HIS A 32 -10.64 -10.75 0.94
C HIS A 32 -9.64 -11.83 1.33
N SER A 33 -8.64 -12.04 0.48
CA SER A 33 -7.44 -12.75 0.86
C SER A 33 -6.72 -11.92 1.93
N GLU A 34 -7.16 -12.09 3.17
CA GLU A 34 -6.44 -11.70 4.36
C GLU A 34 -5.35 -12.75 4.60
N ALA A 35 -4.34 -12.71 3.74
CA ALA A 35 -3.19 -13.58 3.81
C ALA A 35 -1.99 -12.82 4.39
N ALA A 36 -1.59 -13.31 5.56
CA ALA A 36 -0.31 -13.14 6.24
C ALA A 36 -0.05 -11.78 6.91
N GLN A 37 -0.16 -11.79 8.24
CA GLN A 37 0.81 -11.07 9.07
C GLN A 37 2.22 -11.37 8.51
N SER A 38 2.85 -10.36 7.91
CA SER A 38 4.21 -10.49 7.38
C SER A 38 5.15 -10.76 8.55
N SER A 39 5.55 -12.02 8.70
CA SER A 39 6.77 -12.35 9.43
C SER A 39 7.89 -11.52 8.81
N SER A 40 8.36 -10.52 9.54
CA SER A 40 9.46 -9.65 9.12
C SER A 40 10.74 -10.51 9.06
N THR A 41 10.95 -11.18 7.93
CA THR A 41 12.20 -11.87 7.63
C THR A 41 13.28 -10.81 7.56
N SER A 42 14.10 -10.70 8.60
CA SER A 42 15.25 -9.81 8.63
C SER A 42 16.31 -10.38 7.70
N ILE A 43 16.27 -10.01 6.42
CA ILE A 43 17.32 -10.34 5.46
C ILE A 43 18.57 -9.54 5.82
N VAL A 44 19.72 -10.20 5.85
CA VAL A 44 21.02 -9.61 6.16
C VAL A 44 22.00 -9.96 5.06
N TYR A 45 22.82 -8.99 4.66
CA TYR A 45 23.77 -9.09 3.54
C TYR A 45 25.20 -8.96 4.07
N HIS A 46 26.09 -9.85 3.64
CA HIS A 46 27.51 -9.73 3.93
C HIS A 46 28.19 -8.91 2.83
N TRP A 47 28.76 -7.76 3.20
CA TRP A 47 29.48 -6.90 2.27
C TRP A 47 30.94 -7.30 2.20
N GLN A 48 31.42 -7.66 1.01
CA GLN A 48 32.82 -8.04 0.81
C GLN A 48 33.77 -6.84 0.94
N SER A 49 33.27 -5.61 0.77
CA SER A 49 34.09 -4.40 0.82
C SER A 49 34.56 -4.02 2.23
N ASP A 50 33.78 -4.35 3.26
CA ASP A 50 34.10 -4.00 4.66
C ASP A 50 34.03 -5.20 5.62
N GLY A 51 33.65 -6.39 5.14
CA GLY A 51 33.55 -7.62 5.91
C GLY A 51 32.42 -7.61 6.94
N ARG A 52 31.42 -6.72 6.80
CA ARG A 52 30.35 -6.55 7.78
C ARG A 52 29.00 -7.01 7.25
N PHE A 53 28.10 -7.26 8.18
CA PHE A 53 26.71 -7.56 7.91
C PHE A 53 25.87 -6.29 7.89
N HIS A 54 25.08 -6.11 6.83
CA HIS A 54 24.26 -4.94 6.57
C HIS A 54 22.81 -5.34 6.27
N ARG A 55 21.87 -4.43 6.50
CA ARG A 55 20.43 -4.66 6.23
C ARG A 55 20.04 -4.41 4.77
N MET A 56 20.97 -3.92 3.96
CA MET A 56 20.76 -3.66 2.54
C MET A 56 21.85 -4.34 1.69
N PRO A 57 21.53 -4.75 0.45
CA PRO A 57 22.53 -5.22 -0.51
C PRO A 57 23.61 -4.17 -0.78
N GLN A 58 24.84 -4.61 -1.02
CA GLN A 58 25.97 -3.72 -1.32
C GLN A 58 25.77 -2.96 -2.64
N ASP A 59 25.11 -3.60 -3.60
CA ASP A 59 24.78 -3.10 -4.94
C ASP A 59 23.42 -2.39 -5.01
N PHE A 60 22.78 -2.14 -3.87
CA PHE A 60 21.50 -1.43 -3.83
C PHE A 60 21.60 -0.08 -4.54
N ALA A 61 20.64 0.20 -5.42
CA ALA A 61 20.49 1.49 -6.07
C ALA A 61 19.16 2.12 -5.67
N PHE A 62 19.20 3.39 -5.27
CA PHE A 62 17.99 4.12 -4.94
C PHE A 62 17.11 4.31 -6.19
N PRO A 63 15.86 3.81 -6.20
CA PRO A 63 14.95 4.03 -7.30
C PRO A 63 14.53 5.50 -7.38
N GLN A 64 14.21 5.97 -8.58
CA GLN A 64 13.64 7.30 -8.79
C GLN A 64 12.16 7.29 -8.40
N LEU A 65 11.89 7.51 -7.12
CA LEU A 65 10.55 7.53 -6.54
C LEU A 65 10.00 8.95 -6.41
N ASP A 66 8.67 9.05 -6.34
CA ASP A 66 7.97 10.24 -5.87
C ASP A 66 7.93 10.29 -4.34
N ALA A 67 7.52 11.44 -3.79
CA ALA A 67 7.50 11.64 -2.34
C ALA A 67 6.54 10.67 -1.61
N LEU A 68 5.41 10.32 -2.23
CA LEU A 68 4.47 9.35 -1.67
C LEU A 68 5.07 7.94 -1.60
N SER A 69 5.77 7.49 -2.63
CA SER A 69 6.42 6.18 -2.64
C SER A 69 7.58 6.12 -1.63
N VAL A 70 8.35 7.22 -1.48
CA VAL A 70 9.35 7.34 -0.42
C VAL A 70 8.70 7.25 0.97
N TRP A 71 7.58 7.93 1.17
CA TRP A 71 6.83 7.86 2.42
C TRP A 71 6.35 6.44 2.75
N ARG A 72 5.79 5.73 1.77
CA ARG A 72 5.32 4.34 1.92
C ARG A 72 6.47 3.40 2.31
N ILE A 73 7.57 3.42 1.55
CA ILE A 73 8.72 2.53 1.82
C ILE A 73 9.42 2.89 3.14
N TRP A 74 9.32 4.14 3.58
CA TRP A 74 9.86 4.58 4.87
C TRP A 74 9.20 3.88 6.05
N TRP A 75 7.86 3.78 6.05
CA TRP A 75 7.09 3.26 7.16
C TRP A 75 6.80 1.76 7.07
N LEU A 76 6.48 1.29 5.86
CA LEU A 76 6.01 -0.06 5.59
C LEU A 76 7.10 -0.98 5.01
N GLY A 77 8.19 -0.40 4.49
CA GLY A 77 9.20 -1.16 3.75
C GLY A 77 8.68 -1.63 2.41
N HIS A 78 9.34 -2.63 1.83
CA HIS A 78 8.91 -3.28 0.60
C HIS A 78 9.07 -4.80 0.73
N PRO A 79 8.04 -5.51 1.27
CA PRO A 79 8.12 -6.94 1.55
C PRO A 79 8.44 -7.79 0.32
N ALA A 80 7.92 -7.41 -0.85
CA ALA A 80 8.13 -8.15 -2.10
C ALA A 80 9.60 -8.20 -2.53
N ALA A 81 10.38 -7.15 -2.25
CA ALA A 81 11.83 -7.15 -2.46
C ALA A 81 12.63 -7.43 -1.18
N GLY A 82 11.96 -7.76 -0.07
CA GLY A 82 12.59 -8.02 1.21
C GLY A 82 13.24 -6.80 1.88
N TYR A 83 12.88 -5.57 1.47
CA TYR A 83 13.44 -4.37 2.09
C TYR A 83 12.69 -4.02 3.38
N PRO A 84 13.41 -3.83 4.50
CA PRO A 84 12.78 -3.39 5.73
C PRO A 84 12.27 -1.94 5.58
N PRO A 85 11.41 -1.47 6.49
CA PRO A 85 11.08 -0.05 6.59
C PRO A 85 12.34 0.81 6.67
N PHE A 86 12.49 1.79 5.78
CA PHE A 86 13.73 2.57 5.69
C PHE A 86 14.02 3.35 6.97
N ARG A 87 13.00 3.65 7.80
CA ARG A 87 13.19 4.27 9.11
C ARG A 87 14.03 3.46 10.10
N ALA A 88 14.12 2.14 9.91
CA ALA A 88 14.88 1.24 10.78
C ALA A 88 16.33 1.06 10.29
N LEU A 89 16.66 1.62 9.13
CA LEU A 89 18.00 1.59 8.55
C LEU A 89 18.85 2.75 9.10
N GLN A 90 20.15 2.53 9.13
CA GLN A 90 21.15 3.52 9.49
C GLN A 90 21.97 3.93 8.26
N PRO A 91 22.63 5.10 8.26
CA PRO A 91 23.53 5.47 7.17
C PRO A 91 24.65 4.45 6.91
N SER A 92 25.02 3.65 7.92
CA SER A 92 25.98 2.56 7.77
C SER A 92 25.47 1.43 6.90
N ASP A 93 24.15 1.19 6.84
CA ASP A 93 23.51 0.19 5.97
C ASP A 93 23.56 0.59 4.49
N PHE A 94 24.17 1.73 4.14
CA PHE A 94 24.30 2.21 2.77
C PHE A 94 25.76 2.51 2.40
N THR A 95 26.11 2.22 1.14
CA THR A 95 27.39 2.60 0.56
C THR A 95 27.57 4.11 0.59
N LYS A 96 28.81 4.61 0.56
CA LYS A 96 29.10 6.05 0.64
C LYS A 96 28.30 6.88 -0.37
N THR A 97 28.14 6.37 -1.59
CA THR A 97 27.35 7.00 -2.67
C THR A 97 25.87 7.13 -2.32
N ASN A 98 25.32 6.13 -1.64
CA ASN A 98 23.89 6.03 -1.32
C ASN A 98 23.49 6.78 -0.05
N ARG A 99 24.44 7.08 0.85
CA ARG A 99 24.18 7.82 2.10
C ARG A 99 23.56 9.18 1.87
N LYS A 100 23.97 9.90 0.82
CA LYS A 100 23.40 11.22 0.49
C LYS A 100 21.90 11.11 0.21
N MET A 101 21.50 10.16 -0.63
CA MET A 101 20.10 9.93 -0.98
C MET A 101 19.26 9.51 0.22
N PHE A 102 19.81 8.64 1.09
CA PHE A 102 19.15 8.27 2.34
C PHE A 102 18.91 9.49 3.24
N SER A 103 19.90 10.37 3.38
CA SER A 103 19.75 11.63 4.13
C SER A 103 18.68 12.52 3.52
N GLU A 104 18.63 12.67 2.20
CA GLU A 104 17.57 13.45 1.52
C GLU A 104 16.18 12.87 1.80
N TRP A 105 15.99 11.55 1.71
CA TRP A 105 14.72 10.90 2.06
C TRP A 105 14.35 11.09 3.53
N THR A 106 15.33 11.02 4.43
CA THR A 106 15.13 11.27 5.86
C THR A 106 14.60 12.68 6.10
N VAL A 107 15.17 13.69 5.46
CA VAL A 107 14.75 15.09 5.58
C VAL A 107 13.34 15.28 5.01
N LEU A 108 13.06 14.72 3.83
CA LEU A 108 11.72 14.79 3.22
C LEU A 108 10.65 14.23 4.17
N VAL A 109 10.87 13.04 4.71
CA VAL A 109 9.94 12.40 5.64
C VAL A 109 9.77 13.24 6.90
N ARG A 110 10.84 13.80 7.47
CA ARG A 110 10.76 14.68 8.65
C ARG A 110 9.84 15.88 8.43
N HIS A 111 9.90 16.50 7.25
CA HIS A 111 8.98 17.61 6.94
C HIS A 111 7.52 17.15 6.84
N ILE A 112 7.27 16.00 6.20
CA ILE A 112 5.91 15.46 6.11
C ILE A 112 5.38 15.11 7.52
N VAL A 113 6.20 14.48 8.37
CA VAL A 113 5.86 14.21 9.79
C VAL A 113 5.50 15.51 10.50
N ALA A 114 6.33 16.55 10.38
CA ALA A 114 6.06 17.85 11.01
C ALA A 114 4.75 18.47 10.51
N GLY A 115 4.45 18.34 9.22
CA GLY A 115 3.16 18.73 8.65
C GLY A 115 1.98 18.00 9.30
N VAL A 116 2.06 16.67 9.43
CA VAL A 116 1.03 15.85 10.09
C VAL A 116 0.82 16.26 11.54
N GLU A 117 1.91 16.46 12.28
CA GLU A 117 1.87 16.85 13.70
C GLU A 117 1.29 18.26 13.87
N ALA A 118 1.60 19.19 12.97
CA ALA A 118 1.02 20.51 12.94
C ALA A 118 -0.49 20.50 12.65
N SER A 119 -0.96 19.63 11.75
CA SER A 119 -2.40 19.50 11.45
C SER A 119 -3.19 18.81 12.56
N THR A 120 -2.62 17.78 13.18
CA THR A 120 -3.31 16.93 14.15
C THR A 120 -3.18 17.46 15.58
N GLY A 121 -2.15 18.27 15.86
CA GLY A 121 -1.79 18.70 17.20
C GLY A 121 -1.24 17.57 18.09
N ALA A 122 -0.92 16.42 17.49
CA ALA A 122 -0.47 15.22 18.19
C ALA A 122 0.74 14.60 17.49
N ARG A 123 1.57 13.91 18.27
CA ARG A 123 2.76 13.20 17.76
C ARG A 123 2.37 12.09 16.79
N MET A 124 3.03 12.06 15.63
CA MET A 124 2.71 11.11 14.58
C MET A 124 2.99 9.67 15.03
N GLN A 125 2.01 8.80 14.79
CA GLN A 125 2.14 7.36 15.02
C GLN A 125 2.57 6.63 13.76
N ARG A 126 3.23 5.48 13.92
CA ARG A 126 3.65 4.64 12.81
C ARG A 126 2.40 4.13 12.03
N PRO A 127 2.31 4.36 10.72
CA PRO A 127 1.26 3.78 9.90
C PRO A 127 1.35 2.24 9.89
N THR A 128 0.20 1.57 10.06
CA THR A 128 0.09 0.10 10.04
C THR A 128 -0.34 -0.45 8.69
N SER A 129 -0.95 0.38 7.84
CA SER A 129 -1.43 0.00 6.52
C SER A 129 -1.07 1.05 5.47
N GLN A 130 -1.11 0.66 4.20
CA GLN A 130 -0.85 1.57 3.08
C GLN A 130 -1.87 2.70 3.03
N ARG A 131 -3.16 2.42 3.26
CA ARG A 131 -4.21 3.44 3.27
C ARG A 131 -3.95 4.51 4.33
N VAL A 132 -3.63 4.09 5.56
CA VAL A 132 -3.30 5.02 6.64
C VAL A 132 -2.04 5.82 6.32
N ALA A 133 -1.03 5.21 5.69
CA ALA A 133 0.17 5.92 5.26
C ALA A 133 -0.17 7.00 4.21
N ASP A 134 -1.03 6.68 3.24
CA ASP A 134 -1.44 7.61 2.18
C ASP A 134 -2.23 8.79 2.73
N ASP A 135 -3.19 8.53 3.63
CA ASP A 135 -4.01 9.57 4.27
C ASP A 135 -3.12 10.54 5.08
N LEU A 136 -2.18 10.00 5.87
CA LEU A 136 -1.22 10.81 6.62
C LEU A 136 -0.26 11.58 5.70
N TYR A 137 0.13 11.01 4.56
CA TYR A 137 0.94 11.74 3.59
C TYR A 137 0.19 12.95 3.02
N GLN A 138 -1.06 12.78 2.60
CA GLN A 138 -1.88 13.86 2.06
C GLN A 138 -2.10 14.96 3.10
N LEU A 139 -2.40 14.57 4.34
CA LEU A 139 -2.52 15.50 5.46
C LEU A 139 -1.21 16.27 5.69
N GLY A 140 -0.08 15.57 5.76
CA GLY A 140 1.22 16.18 6.01
C GLY A 140 1.64 17.15 4.91
N ILE A 141 1.63 16.70 3.65
CA ILE A 141 2.14 17.50 2.53
C ILE A 141 1.31 18.75 2.29
N ALA A 142 0.00 18.74 2.57
CA ALA A 142 -0.87 19.91 2.46
C ALA A 142 -0.49 21.03 3.46
N HIS A 143 0.13 20.67 4.58
CA HIS A 143 0.55 21.60 5.63
C HIS A 143 2.05 21.91 5.61
N VAL A 144 2.80 21.31 4.67
CA VAL A 144 4.18 21.69 4.43
C VAL A 144 4.22 22.93 3.53
N PRO A 145 4.88 24.03 3.96
CA PRO A 145 5.05 25.20 3.10
C PRO A 145 5.90 24.83 1.87
N MET A 146 5.24 24.74 0.71
CA MET A 146 5.88 24.41 -0.56
C MET A 146 5.86 25.60 -1.51
N LYS A 147 6.98 25.86 -2.21
CA LYS A 147 6.95 26.77 -3.37
C LYS A 147 6.04 26.18 -4.45
N PRO A 148 5.22 26.98 -5.16
CA PRO A 148 4.44 26.50 -6.28
C PRO A 148 5.35 25.94 -7.39
N PRO A 149 4.90 24.95 -8.17
CA PRO A 149 5.67 24.43 -9.29
C PRO A 149 5.96 25.55 -10.30
N THR A 150 7.21 25.70 -10.73
CA THR A 150 7.60 26.73 -11.73
C THR A 150 6.97 26.50 -13.10
N HIS A 151 6.61 25.25 -13.42
CA HIS A 151 5.89 24.88 -14.65
C HIS A 151 4.64 24.07 -14.30
N ALA A 152 3.56 24.25 -15.07
CA ALA A 152 2.34 23.47 -14.94
C ALA A 152 2.68 21.97 -14.91
N ALA A 153 2.24 21.29 -13.85
CA ALA A 153 2.56 19.89 -13.62
C ALA A 153 1.98 19.04 -14.76
N LYS A 154 2.85 18.55 -15.65
CA LYS A 154 2.49 17.42 -16.52
C LYS A 154 2.13 16.23 -15.61
N GLN A 155 1.25 15.34 -16.05
CA GLN A 155 0.66 14.23 -15.27
C GLN A 155 1.64 13.27 -14.55
N ARG A 156 2.96 13.46 -14.70
CA ARG A 156 3.97 12.63 -14.06
C ARG A 156 4.20 13.09 -12.60
N PRO A 157 4.15 12.18 -11.62
CA PRO A 157 4.52 12.48 -10.24
C PRO A 157 5.92 13.10 -10.15
N GLU A 158 6.03 14.15 -9.36
CA GLU A 158 7.31 14.81 -9.11
C GLU A 158 8.24 13.88 -8.31
N ARG A 159 9.54 13.88 -8.66
CA ARG A 159 10.53 13.09 -7.92
C ARG A 159 10.67 13.59 -6.49
N ALA A 160 10.86 12.68 -5.53
CA ALA A 160 11.02 12.99 -4.11
C ALA A 160 12.07 14.08 -3.82
N VAL A 161 13.21 14.04 -4.51
CA VAL A 161 14.29 15.05 -4.37
C VAL A 161 13.82 16.43 -4.82
N THR A 162 12.99 16.52 -5.86
CA THR A 162 12.45 17.80 -6.33
C THR A 162 11.40 18.32 -5.35
N THR A 163 10.53 17.46 -4.82
CA THR A 163 9.58 17.81 -3.76
C THR A 163 10.31 18.37 -2.54
N LEU A 164 11.38 17.73 -2.09
CA LEU A 164 12.20 18.22 -0.96
C LEU A 164 12.74 19.64 -1.20
N ARG A 165 13.23 19.94 -2.41
CA ARG A 165 13.77 21.28 -2.75
C ARG A 165 12.72 22.39 -2.73
N ARG A 166 11.44 22.03 -2.79
CA ARG A 166 10.32 22.99 -2.77
C ARG A 166 9.87 23.33 -1.35
N ILE A 167 10.23 22.51 -0.36
CA ILE A 167 9.94 22.75 1.07
C ILE A 167 10.80 23.93 1.53
N ARG A 168 10.19 24.87 2.27
CA ARG A 168 10.83 26.08 2.81
C ARG A 168 10.76 26.15 4.32
#